data_AF-A0A6G2PY69-F1
#
_entry.id   AF-A0A6G2PY69-F1
#
_cell.length_a   1.000
_cell.length_b   1.000
_cell.length_c   1.000
_cell.angle_alpha   90.00
_cell.angle_beta   90.00
_cell.angle_gamma   90.00
#
_symmetry.space_group_name_H-M   'P 1'
#
loop_
_entity.id
_entity.type
_entity.pdbx_description
1 polymer ?
#
loop_
_entity_poly.entity_id
_entity_poly.type
_entity_poly.pdbx_seq_one_letter_code
_entity_poly.pdbx_strand_id
1 'polypeptide(L)'
;MAHSDREVDRRVERAILELLDRRGPTATICPAEVARAAYGGDDDGWRALMEPVRRAARRLVDAGQLEITQSGRPVEPATARGPIRLRRAR
;
A
#
# COMPACT_ATOMS: atom_id res chain seq x y z
N MET A 1 -13.88 -6.06 17.97
CA MET A 1 -12.57 -5.68 17.39
C MET A 1 -12.42 -6.07 15.91
N ALA A 2 -12.99 -7.18 15.41
CA ALA A 2 -12.82 -7.59 13.99
C ALA A 2 -13.44 -6.67 12.92
N HIS A 3 -14.34 -5.75 13.30
CA HIS A 3 -14.95 -4.81 12.36
C HIS A 3 -13.98 -3.68 11.97
N SER A 4 -13.15 -3.24 12.93
CA SER A 4 -12.18 -2.15 12.76
C SER A 4 -11.03 -2.55 11.82
N ASP A 5 -10.54 -3.78 11.91
CA ASP A 5 -9.44 -4.26 11.06
C ASP A 5 -9.85 -4.37 9.58
N ARG A 6 -11.08 -4.84 9.31
CA ARG A 6 -11.59 -4.93 7.93
C ARG A 6 -11.84 -3.55 7.32
N GLU A 7 -12.27 -2.58 8.14
CA GLU A 7 -12.48 -1.22 7.68
C GLU A 7 -11.14 -0.53 7.34
N VAL A 8 -10.14 -0.70 8.22
CA VAL A 8 -8.77 -0.23 7.96
C VAL A 8 -8.22 -0.85 6.68
N ASP A 9 -8.39 -2.16 6.49
CA ASP A 9 -7.94 -2.86 5.30
C ASP A 9 -8.56 -2.29 4.02
N ARG A 10 -9.88 -2.08 4.00
CA ARG A 10 -10.58 -1.48 2.85
C ARG A 10 -10.12 -0.04 2.58
N ARG A 11 -9.93 0.76 3.63
CA ARG A 11 -9.51 2.15 3.54
C ARG A 11 -8.10 2.26 2.95
N VAL A 12 -7.19 1.42 3.43
CA VAL A 12 -5.83 1.33 2.94
C VAL A 12 -5.78 0.88 1.48
N GLU A 13 -6.53 -0.17 1.13
CA GLU A 13 -6.59 -0.69 -0.25
C GLU A 13 -7.11 0.38 -1.22
N ARG A 14 -8.18 1.09 -0.83
CA ARG A 14 -8.70 2.23 -1.57
C ARG A 14 -7.65 3.34 -1.74
N ALA A 15 -6.92 3.69 -0.67
CA ALA A 15 -5.87 4.70 -0.72
C ALA A 15 -4.73 4.32 -1.69
N ILE A 16 -4.36 3.04 -1.78
CA ILE A 16 -3.35 2.56 -2.75
C ILE A 16 -3.84 2.86 -4.18
N LEU A 17 -5.06 2.42 -4.52
CA LEU A 17 -5.61 2.56 -5.86
C LEU A 17 -5.80 4.03 -6.24
N GLU A 18 -6.38 4.83 -5.36
CA GLU A 18 -6.60 6.27 -5.61
C GLU A 18 -5.29 7.04 -5.81
N LEU A 19 -4.25 6.75 -5.02
CA LEU A 19 -2.95 7.41 -5.17
C LEU A 19 -2.27 7.04 -6.49
N LEU A 20 -2.37 5.78 -6.92
CA LEU A 20 -1.83 5.35 -8.21
C LEU A 20 -2.61 5.97 -9.38
N ASP A 21 -3.94 6.03 -9.29
CA ASP A 21 -4.78 6.65 -10.33
C ASP A 21 -4.48 8.13 -10.54
N ARG A 22 -4.25 8.86 -9.45
CA ARG A 22 -3.92 10.30 -9.53
C ARG A 22 -2.56 10.59 -10.16
N ARG A 23 -1.61 9.65 -10.12
CA ARG A 23 -0.23 9.86 -10.61
C ARG A 23 0.02 9.34 -12.03
N GLY A 24 -0.87 8.49 -12.54
CA GLY A 24 -0.78 7.93 -13.89
C GLY A 24 -0.17 6.51 -13.95
N PRO A 25 -0.16 5.89 -15.14
CA PRO A 25 -0.01 4.44 -15.31
C PRO A 25 1.36 3.88 -14.92
N THR A 26 2.42 4.67 -15.00
CA THR A 26 3.80 4.24 -14.68
C THR A 26 4.28 4.70 -13.32
N ALA A 27 3.42 5.42 -12.58
CA ALA A 27 3.79 5.99 -11.30
C ALA A 27 4.01 4.93 -10.23
N THR A 28 4.77 5.34 -9.22
CA THR A 28 4.96 4.53 -8.01
C THR A 28 4.63 5.34 -6.77
N ILE A 29 4.28 4.63 -5.70
CA ILE A 29 4.05 5.19 -4.35
C ILE A 29 4.81 4.36 -3.31
N CYS A 30 5.11 4.90 -2.13
CA CYS A 30 5.65 4.11 -1.01
C CYS A 30 4.58 3.82 0.05
N PRO A 31 4.80 2.84 0.94
CA PRO A 31 3.85 2.53 2.02
C PRO A 31 3.51 3.72 2.91
N ALA A 32 4.47 4.60 3.21
CA ALA A 32 4.25 5.76 4.06
C ALA A 32 3.31 6.80 3.44
N GLU A 33 3.32 6.95 2.11
CA GLU A 33 2.37 7.83 1.39
C GLU A 33 0.94 7.28 1.53
N VAL A 34 0.77 5.97 1.36
CA VAL A 34 -0.53 5.29 1.53
C VAL A 34 -1.04 5.43 2.95
N ALA A 35 -0.20 5.15 3.95
CA ALA A 35 -0.60 5.21 5.34
C ALA A 35 -1.05 6.61 5.77
N ARG A 36 -0.32 7.65 5.36
CA ARG A 36 -0.73 9.04 5.64
C ARG A 36 -2.06 9.37 4.99
N ALA A 37 -2.27 8.98 3.74
CA ALA A 37 -3.54 9.17 3.06
C ALA A 37 -4.71 8.42 3.71
N ALA A 38 -4.47 7.23 4.27
CA ALA A 38 -5.48 6.41 4.92
C ALA A 38 -5.75 6.76 6.39
N TYR A 39 -4.83 7.45 7.08
CA TYR A 39 -4.93 7.69 8.52
C TYR A 39 -6.03 8.67 8.89
N GLY A 40 -6.18 9.76 8.13
CA GLY A 40 -7.24 10.76 8.32
C GLY A 40 -7.06 11.66 9.55
N GLY A 41 -5.96 11.53 10.31
CA GLY A 41 -5.55 12.46 11.35
C GLY A 41 -4.25 13.19 11.00
N ASP A 42 -3.94 14.25 11.75
CA ASP A 42 -2.79 15.13 11.51
C ASP A 42 -1.55 14.78 12.36
N ASP A 43 -1.64 13.73 13.17
CA ASP A 43 -0.55 13.24 14.02
C ASP A 43 0.19 12.03 13.40
N ASP A 44 1.12 11.46 14.18
CA ASP A 44 2.02 10.39 13.78
C ASP A 44 1.41 8.97 13.79
N GLY A 45 0.11 8.84 14.10
CA GLY A 45 -0.61 7.56 14.18
C GLY A 45 -0.71 6.82 12.86
N TRP A 46 -0.43 7.46 11.72
CA TRP A 46 -0.27 6.79 10.42
C TRP A 46 0.80 5.68 10.46
N ARG A 47 1.79 5.75 11.36
CA ARG A 47 2.80 4.69 11.51
C ARG A 47 2.19 3.34 11.88
N ALA A 48 1.07 3.32 12.60
CA ALA A 48 0.34 2.10 12.93
C ALA A 48 -0.28 1.43 11.68
N LEU A 49 -0.41 2.16 10.56
CA LEU A 49 -0.93 1.63 9.31
C LEU A 49 0.15 1.00 8.41
N MET A 50 1.42 0.99 8.80
CA MET A 50 2.49 0.38 7.99
C MET A 50 2.25 -1.11 7.68
N GLU A 51 1.94 -1.91 8.70
CA GLU A 51 1.63 -3.33 8.50
C GLU A 51 0.31 -3.55 7.73
N PRO A 52 -0.80 -2.84 8.05
CA PRO A 52 -1.99 -2.84 7.21
C PRO A 52 -1.73 -2.52 5.73
N VAL A 53 -0.86 -1.55 5.42
CA VAL A 53 -0.46 -1.22 4.05
C VAL A 53 0.27 -2.37 3.38
N ARG A 54 1.22 -3.01 4.05
CA ARG A 54 1.92 -4.18 3.51
C ARG A 54 0.97 -5.33 3.24
N ARG A 55 0.04 -5.60 4.16
CA ARG A 55 -0.98 -6.65 4.01
C ARG A 55 -1.93 -6.36 2.84
N ALA A 56 -2.41 -5.12 2.70
CA ALA A 56 -3.25 -4.72 1.57
C ALA A 56 -2.50 -4.81 0.23
N ALA A 57 -1.26 -4.33 0.19
CA ALA A 57 -0.41 -4.45 -1.00
C ALA A 57 -0.21 -5.92 -1.40
N ARG A 58 0.00 -6.82 -0.43
CA ARG A 58 0.08 -8.28 -0.68
C ARG A 58 -1.20 -8.80 -1.35
N ARG A 59 -2.38 -8.51 -0.80
CA ARG A 59 -3.65 -8.94 -1.41
C ARG A 59 -3.82 -8.43 -2.84
N LEU A 60 -3.44 -7.19 -3.11
CA LEU A 60 -3.53 -6.62 -4.46
C LEU A 60 -2.52 -7.25 -5.44
N VAL A 61 -1.34 -7.66 -4.97
CA VAL A 61 -0.39 -8.45 -5.76
C VAL A 61 -0.94 -9.83 -6.06
N ASP A 62 -1.48 -10.52 -5.04
CA ASP A 62 -2.08 -11.84 -5.19
C ASP A 62 -3.29 -11.79 -6.16
N ALA A 63 -4.00 -10.64 -6.22
CA ALA A 63 -5.08 -10.38 -7.17
C ALA A 63 -4.61 -9.89 -8.56
N GLY A 64 -3.30 -9.78 -8.81
CA GLY A 64 -2.74 -9.33 -10.08
C GLY A 64 -2.97 -7.85 -10.41
N GLN A 65 -3.31 -7.02 -9.43
CA GLN A 65 -3.60 -5.59 -9.63
C GLN A 65 -2.40 -4.68 -9.34
N LEU A 66 -1.45 -5.18 -8.56
CA LEU A 66 -0.31 -4.43 -8.06
C LEU A 66 0.98 -5.22 -8.24
N GLU A 67 2.09 -4.51 -8.39
CA GLU A 67 3.44 -5.06 -8.28
C GLU A 67 4.22 -4.29 -7.21
N ILE A 68 4.98 -5.02 -6.40
CA ILE A 68 5.91 -4.43 -5.43
C ILE A 68 7.31 -4.49 -6.02
N THR A 69 8.00 -3.36 -5.98
CA THR A 69 9.38 -3.25 -6.42
C THR A 69 10.30 -2.75 -5.32
N GLN A 70 11.55 -3.18 -5.36
CA GLN A 70 12.64 -2.68 -4.52
C GLN A 70 13.83 -2.41 -5.41
N SER A 71 14.41 -1.21 -5.30
CA SER A 71 15.46 -0.72 -6.21
C SER A 71 15.07 -0.88 -7.69
N GLY A 72 13.79 -0.64 -8.00
CA GLY A 72 13.23 -0.71 -9.36
C GLY A 72 12.96 -2.12 -9.89
N ARG A 73 13.25 -3.18 -9.13
CA ARG A 73 13.05 -4.58 -9.53
C ARG A 73 11.83 -5.18 -8.82
N PRO A 74 10.99 -5.97 -9.49
CA PRO A 74 9.92 -6.71 -8.83
C PRO A 74 10.46 -7.60 -7.71
N VAL A 75 9.77 -7.64 -6.58
CA VAL A 75 10.13 -8.46 -5.43
C VAL A 75 8.91 -9.20 -4.86
N GLU A 76 9.17 -10.35 -4.27
CA GLU A 76 8.17 -11.12 -3.53
C GLU A 76 7.73 -10.35 -2.27
N PRO A 77 6.45 -9.97 -2.12
CA PRO A 77 6.02 -9.13 -1.01
C PRO A 77 6.27 -9.72 0.38
N ALA A 78 6.25 -11.06 0.52
CA ALA A 78 6.40 -11.73 1.82
C ALA A 78 7.82 -11.65 2.36
N THR A 79 8.81 -11.47 1.48
CA THR A 79 10.23 -11.49 1.84
C THR A 79 10.89 -10.13 1.69
N ALA A 80 10.23 -9.18 1.03
CA ALA A 80 10.73 -7.83 0.84
C ALA A 80 10.91 -7.08 2.18
N ARG A 81 12.17 -6.72 2.49
CA ARG A 81 12.54 -5.97 3.69
C ARG A 81 13.02 -4.57 3.32
N GLY A 82 12.63 -3.60 4.14
CA GLY A 82 13.04 -2.21 3.97
C GLY A 82 12.15 -1.42 3.00
N PRO A 83 12.68 -0.35 2.39
CA PRO A 83 11.94 0.52 1.49
C PRO A 83 11.49 -0.20 0.23
N ILE A 84 10.19 -0.15 -0.02
CA ILE A 84 9.54 -0.71 -1.22
C ILE A 84 8.73 0.36 -1.93
N ARG A 85 8.46 0.13 -3.22
CA ARG A 85 7.57 0.93 -4.05
C ARG A 85 6.44 0.06 -4.56
N LEU A 86 5.24 0.62 -4.61
CA LEU A 86 4.03 0.00 -5.13
C LEU A 86 3.72 0.63 -6.49
N ARG A 87 3.37 -0.17 -7.49
CA ARG A 87 2.93 0.28 -8.81
C ARG A 87 1.82 -0.61 -9.33
N ARG A 88 1.01 -0.11 -10.27
CA ARG A 88 0.00 -0.95 -10.96
C ARG A 88 0.71 -2.12 -11.67
N ALA A 89 0.08 -3.29 -11.63
CA ALA A 89 0.51 -4.40 -12.47
C ALA A 89 0.39 -4.00 -13.96
N ARG A 90 1.29 -4.52 -14.79
CA ARG A 90 1.31 -4.28 -16.23
C ARG A 90 0.52 -5.33 -16.97
#